data_AF-A0A931NBV5-F1
#
_entry.id   AF-A0A931NBV5-F1
#
_cell.length_a   1.000
_cell.length_b   1.000
_cell.length_c   1.000
_cell.angle_alpha   90.00
_cell.angle_beta   90.00
_cell.angle_gamma   90.00
#
_symmetry.space_group_name_H-M   'P 1'
#
loop_
_entity.id
_entity.type
_entity.pdbx_description
1 polymer ?
#
loop_
_entity_poly.entity_id
_entity_poly.type
_entity_poly.pdbx_seq_one_letter_code
_entity_poly.pdbx_strand_id
1 'polypeptide(L)'
;MWAARWREGSITTSLYDQWTLLSWSEWLARKQRGGLERTVIMHVDDHRDLGSPRLHLINGKLVDAITHDVVKLDKPATVIRAIESGAIGMGSFMTPFLWQFPGTEVRHLCQPPKMTAEVRRAYSLGLVADTLLDPVARRPAVDLVDAAGGSGKYLGTYDAQSWTDGIEGLSALVHIDMDYFNNRYDGDSAWTERSPRLDPDLHAMYIKVDELVKALASSKAIIEDVAIAYSPGFFPGEYWEPVDLRLRAELARIL
;
A
#
# COMPACT_ATOMS: atom_id res chain seq x y z
N MET A 1 7.55 -2.09 -25.39
CA MET A 1 6.63 -1.05 -24.90
C MET A 1 6.62 -1.21 -23.39
N TRP A 2 7.24 -0.30 -22.63
CA TRP A 2 7.26 -0.40 -21.17
C TRP A 2 5.86 -0.06 -20.67
N ALA A 3 5.15 -1.06 -20.13
CA ALA A 3 3.83 -0.84 -19.56
C ALA A 3 3.98 -0.16 -18.19
N ALA A 4 3.03 0.67 -17.79
CA ALA A 4 3.01 1.31 -16.46
C ALA A 4 2.94 0.30 -15.30
N ARG A 5 2.65 -0.98 -15.62
CA ARG A 5 2.61 -2.13 -14.73
C ARG A 5 2.88 -3.42 -15.51
N TRP A 6 3.41 -4.43 -14.84
CA TRP A 6 3.48 -5.80 -15.35
C TRP A 6 3.32 -6.79 -14.20
N ARG A 7 2.96 -8.03 -14.52
CA ARG A 7 2.78 -9.11 -13.55
C ARG A 7 3.59 -10.32 -13.96
N GLU A 8 4.23 -10.95 -12.98
CA GLU A 8 4.91 -12.23 -13.09
C GLU A 8 4.51 -13.10 -11.89
N GLY A 9 3.71 -14.13 -12.14
CA GLY A 9 3.11 -14.93 -11.06
C GLY A 9 2.26 -14.07 -10.11
N SER A 10 2.55 -14.15 -8.81
CA SER A 10 1.89 -13.38 -7.74
C SER A 10 2.49 -11.98 -7.52
N ILE A 11 3.53 -11.61 -8.28
CA ILE A 11 4.20 -10.30 -8.16
C ILE A 11 3.70 -9.37 -9.26
N THR A 12 3.04 -8.28 -8.89
CA THR A 12 2.81 -7.12 -9.77
C THR A 12 3.87 -6.07 -9.49
N THR A 13 4.49 -5.52 -10.52
CA THR A 13 5.28 -4.29 -10.40
C THR A 13 4.63 -3.19 -11.20
N SER A 14 4.75 -1.97 -10.69
CA SER A 14 4.20 -0.79 -11.31
C SER A 14 5.06 0.43 -11.04
N LEU A 15 4.81 1.50 -11.79
CA LEU A 15 5.44 2.78 -11.50
C LEU A 15 4.88 3.46 -10.25
N TYR A 16 3.61 3.26 -9.90
CA TYR A 16 2.96 4.03 -8.83
C TYR A 16 1.99 3.17 -8.00
N ASP A 17 1.87 3.48 -6.71
CA ASP A 17 1.17 2.65 -5.70
C ASP A 17 -0.32 2.46 -5.97
N GLN A 18 -0.97 3.35 -6.73
CA GLN A 18 -2.39 3.14 -7.01
C GLN A 18 -2.68 1.81 -7.73
N TRP A 19 -1.71 1.26 -8.46
CA TRP A 19 -1.84 -0.05 -9.11
C TRP A 19 -1.79 -1.22 -8.12
N THR A 20 -1.36 -1.02 -6.88
CA THR A 20 -1.46 -2.00 -5.80
C THR A 20 -2.90 -2.44 -5.58
N LEU A 21 -3.84 -1.49 -5.62
CA LEU A 21 -5.27 -1.82 -5.51
C LEU A 21 -5.78 -2.69 -6.66
N LEU A 22 -5.21 -2.56 -7.86
CA LEU A 22 -5.52 -3.47 -8.96
C LEU A 22 -5.04 -4.89 -8.64
N SER A 23 -3.83 -5.03 -8.10
CA SER A 23 -3.28 -6.33 -7.69
C SER A 23 -4.20 -7.04 -6.69
N TRP A 24 -4.64 -6.29 -5.68
CA TRP A 24 -5.59 -6.79 -4.68
C TRP A 24 -6.98 -7.07 -5.27
N SER A 25 -7.42 -6.27 -6.24
CA SER A 25 -8.68 -6.50 -6.94
C SER A 25 -8.67 -7.79 -7.75
N GLU A 26 -7.56 -8.10 -8.41
CA GLU A 26 -7.38 -9.35 -9.13
C GLU A 26 -7.34 -10.55 -8.18
N TRP A 27 -6.72 -10.41 -7.01
CA TRP A 27 -6.78 -11.42 -5.96
C TRP A 27 -8.21 -11.63 -5.44
N LEU A 28 -8.94 -10.55 -5.13
CA LEU A 28 -10.35 -10.61 -4.69
C LEU A 28 -11.25 -11.30 -5.72
N ALA A 29 -11.04 -11.04 -7.00
CA ALA A 29 -11.81 -11.67 -8.08
C ALA A 29 -11.59 -13.19 -8.17
N ARG A 30 -10.44 -13.70 -7.70
CA ARG A 30 -10.12 -15.14 -7.66
C ARG A 30 -10.58 -15.83 -6.38
N LYS A 31 -10.62 -15.12 -5.25
CA LYS A 31 -11.01 -15.69 -3.95
C LYS A 31 -12.53 -15.92 -3.86
N GLN A 32 -12.92 -17.09 -3.35
CA GLN A 32 -14.28 -17.28 -2.85
C GLN A 32 -14.45 -16.45 -1.57
N ARG A 33 -15.62 -15.84 -1.36
CA ARG A 33 -15.86 -14.85 -0.28
C ARG A 33 -15.54 -15.31 1.15
N GLY A 34 -15.40 -16.62 1.39
CA GLY A 34 -15.00 -17.16 2.70
C GLY A 34 -13.52 -16.92 2.99
N GLY A 35 -13.21 -16.31 4.14
CA GLY A 35 -11.82 -16.13 4.62
C GLY A 35 -11.24 -14.73 4.47
N LEU A 36 -11.96 -13.78 3.85
CA LEU A 36 -11.51 -12.37 3.72
C LEU A 36 -11.34 -11.66 5.07
N GLU A 37 -12.05 -12.13 6.11
CA GLU A 37 -12.00 -11.60 7.48
C GLU A 37 -10.67 -11.86 8.21
N ARG A 38 -9.73 -12.60 7.59
CA ARG A 38 -8.39 -12.91 8.13
C ARG A 38 -7.27 -12.39 7.24
N THR A 39 -7.50 -11.24 6.61
CA THR A 39 -6.50 -10.60 5.73
C THR A 39 -5.71 -9.55 6.50
N VAL A 40 -4.38 -9.60 6.37
CA VAL A 40 -3.45 -8.55 6.81
C VAL A 40 -2.83 -7.89 5.59
N ILE A 41 -2.77 -6.56 5.59
CA ILE A 41 -1.99 -5.78 4.63
C ILE A 41 -0.61 -5.55 5.24
N MET A 42 0.42 -6.05 4.56
CA MET A 42 1.83 -5.86 4.91
C MET A 42 2.35 -4.72 4.04
N HIS A 43 2.26 -3.49 4.55
CA HIS A 43 2.59 -2.24 3.86
C HIS A 43 4.04 -1.85 4.16
N VAL A 44 4.92 -1.86 3.15
CA VAL A 44 6.32 -1.46 3.27
C VAL A 44 6.50 -0.19 2.46
N ASP A 45 6.57 0.95 3.15
CA ASP A 45 6.42 2.27 2.55
C ASP A 45 6.95 3.34 3.52
N ASP A 46 7.25 4.53 3.01
CA ASP A 46 7.52 5.71 3.82
C ASP A 46 6.24 6.53 4.10
N HIS A 47 5.11 6.16 3.48
CA HIS A 47 3.81 6.82 3.52
C HIS A 47 2.69 5.90 4.03
N ARG A 48 1.58 6.51 4.47
CA ARG A 48 0.44 5.75 5.04
C ARG A 48 -0.58 5.32 3.99
N ASP A 49 -0.73 6.10 2.92
CA ASP A 49 -1.65 5.85 1.80
C ASP A 49 -3.14 5.67 2.15
N LEU A 50 -3.52 6.24 3.30
CA LEU A 50 -4.88 6.32 3.85
C LEU A 50 -5.64 7.58 3.41
N GLY A 51 -5.15 8.31 2.41
CA GLY A 51 -5.81 9.51 1.91
C GLY A 51 -7.21 9.24 1.39
N SER A 52 -8.06 10.28 1.39
CA SER A 52 -9.40 10.17 0.82
C SER A 52 -9.32 10.20 -0.71
N PRO A 53 -9.77 9.14 -1.42
CA PRO A 53 -9.80 9.10 -2.88
C PRO A 53 -10.92 10.01 -3.41
N ARG A 54 -10.92 10.33 -4.70
CA ARG A 54 -12.02 11.04 -5.37
C ARG A 54 -13.10 10.05 -5.80
N LEU A 55 -13.56 9.28 -4.83
CA LEU A 55 -14.74 8.43 -4.94
C LEU A 55 -15.85 9.06 -4.10
N HIS A 56 -17.08 9.08 -4.60
CA HIS A 56 -18.26 9.43 -3.82
C HIS A 56 -18.90 8.17 -3.25
N LEU A 57 -19.45 8.27 -2.04
CA LEU A 57 -20.29 7.21 -1.47
C LEU A 57 -21.77 7.51 -1.76
N ILE A 58 -22.33 6.83 -2.76
CA ILE A 58 -23.72 7.03 -3.20
C ILE A 58 -24.49 5.74 -2.97
N ASN A 59 -25.51 5.78 -2.10
CA ASN A 59 -26.34 4.62 -1.77
C ASN A 59 -25.51 3.38 -1.36
N GLY A 60 -24.44 3.59 -0.57
CA GLY A 60 -23.54 2.53 -0.10
C GLY A 60 -22.59 1.98 -1.18
N LYS A 61 -22.50 2.62 -2.35
CA LYS A 61 -21.59 2.23 -3.43
C LYS A 61 -20.51 3.29 -3.62
N LEU A 62 -19.30 2.83 -3.90
CA LEU A 62 -18.22 3.70 -4.37
C LEU A 62 -18.48 4.05 -5.84
N VAL A 63 -18.48 5.35 -6.13
CA VAL A 63 -18.68 5.90 -7.46
C VAL A 63 -17.51 6.82 -7.78
N ASP A 64 -16.90 6.65 -8.95
CA ASP A 64 -15.83 7.53 -9.44
C ASP A 64 -16.40 8.96 -9.61
N ALA A 65 -15.83 9.94 -8.91
CA ALA A 65 -16.31 11.33 -8.94
C ALA A 65 -16.08 12.03 -10.29
N ILE A 66 -15.28 11.45 -11.17
CA ILE A 66 -14.86 12.01 -12.46
C ILE A 66 -15.64 11.35 -13.60
N THR A 67 -15.74 10.02 -13.59
CA THR A 67 -16.42 9.26 -14.66
C THR A 67 -17.87 8.88 -14.33
N HIS A 68 -18.25 8.98 -13.06
CA HIS A 68 -19.55 8.55 -12.51
C HIS A 68 -19.80 7.04 -12.60
N ASP A 69 -18.76 6.25 -12.91
CA ASP A 69 -18.83 4.80 -12.93
C ASP A 69 -18.82 4.21 -11.50
N VAL A 70 -19.56 3.12 -11.30
CA VAL A 70 -19.50 2.36 -10.05
C VAL A 70 -18.18 1.58 -9.97
N VAL A 71 -17.46 1.77 -8.86
CA VAL A 71 -16.22 1.05 -8.57
C VAL A 71 -16.51 -0.17 -7.69
N LYS A 72 -16.02 -1.34 -8.11
CA LYS A 72 -16.15 -2.60 -7.37
C LYS A 72 -14.80 -3.28 -7.28
N LEU A 73 -14.31 -3.50 -6.06
CA LEU A 73 -12.97 -4.06 -5.87
C LEU A 73 -12.87 -5.54 -6.28
N ASP A 74 -13.99 -6.26 -6.42
CA ASP A 74 -14.02 -7.61 -7.00
C ASP A 74 -14.11 -7.61 -8.54
N LYS A 75 -14.07 -6.43 -9.17
CA LYS A 75 -14.09 -6.26 -10.63
C LYS A 75 -12.90 -5.40 -11.09
N PRO A 76 -11.76 -6.02 -11.45
CA PRO A 76 -10.53 -5.33 -11.84
C PRO A 76 -10.73 -4.23 -12.89
N ALA A 77 -11.59 -4.48 -13.89
CA ALA A 77 -11.88 -3.50 -14.93
C ALA A 77 -12.45 -2.17 -14.40
N THR A 78 -13.17 -2.17 -13.28
CA THR A 78 -13.70 -0.94 -12.68
C THR A 78 -12.65 -0.20 -11.86
N VAL A 79 -11.73 -0.94 -11.23
CA VAL A 79 -10.58 -0.38 -10.50
C VAL A 79 -9.59 0.29 -11.46
N ILE A 80 -9.31 -0.35 -12.61
CA ILE A 80 -8.48 0.23 -13.67
C ILE A 80 -9.04 1.59 -14.10
N ARG A 81 -10.33 1.67 -14.41
CA ARG A 81 -10.93 2.94 -14.85
C ARG A 81 -10.87 4.04 -13.80
N ALA A 82 -11.07 3.70 -12.52
CA ALA A 82 -10.98 4.65 -11.42
C ALA A 82 -9.53 5.12 -11.15
N ILE A 83 -8.53 4.27 -11.41
CA ILE A 83 -7.13 4.67 -11.38
C ILE A 83 -6.80 5.59 -12.55
N GLU A 84 -7.20 5.20 -13.77
CA GLU A 84 -6.90 5.93 -15.01
C GLU A 84 -7.61 7.29 -15.06
N SER A 85 -8.79 7.43 -14.45
CA SER A 85 -9.45 8.73 -14.30
C SER A 85 -8.77 9.64 -13.29
N GLY A 86 -7.91 9.09 -12.42
CA GLY A 86 -7.31 9.80 -11.29
C GLY A 86 -8.22 9.86 -10.06
N ALA A 87 -9.31 9.08 -10.04
CA ALA A 87 -10.19 8.98 -8.88
C ALA A 87 -9.54 8.24 -7.70
N ILE A 88 -8.68 7.27 -8.00
CA ILE A 88 -7.82 6.57 -7.04
C ILE A 88 -6.36 6.90 -7.36
N GLY A 89 -5.67 7.56 -6.43
CA GLY A 89 -4.26 7.93 -6.57
C GLY A 89 -3.36 7.26 -5.52
N MET A 90 -2.04 7.34 -5.73
CA MET A 90 -1.00 6.73 -4.88
C MET A 90 -1.24 6.94 -3.38
N GLY A 91 -1.52 8.18 -2.93
CA GLY A 91 -1.74 8.44 -1.51
C GLY A 91 -3.09 7.97 -0.93
N SER A 92 -3.92 7.23 -1.67
CA SER A 92 -5.32 6.92 -1.30
C SER A 92 -5.81 5.53 -1.67
N PHE A 93 -4.98 4.68 -2.27
CA PHE A 93 -5.43 3.42 -2.87
C PHE A 93 -5.91 2.40 -1.83
N MET A 94 -5.46 2.50 -0.58
CA MET A 94 -5.84 1.58 0.49
C MET A 94 -7.22 1.89 1.07
N THR A 95 -7.66 3.15 1.03
CA THR A 95 -8.94 3.61 1.60
C THR A 95 -10.15 2.85 1.06
N PRO A 96 -10.33 2.66 -0.28
CA PRO A 96 -11.42 1.83 -0.81
C PRO A 96 -11.43 0.41 -0.25
N PHE A 97 -10.25 -0.20 -0.09
CA PHE A 97 -10.13 -1.57 0.40
C PHE A 97 -10.57 -1.68 1.86
N LEU A 98 -10.08 -0.79 2.72
CA LEU A 98 -10.46 -0.76 4.14
C LEU A 98 -11.94 -0.44 4.35
N TRP A 99 -12.54 0.34 3.46
CA TRP A 99 -13.99 0.58 3.46
C TRP A 99 -14.81 -0.68 3.14
N GLN A 100 -14.32 -1.52 2.23
CA GLN A 100 -14.98 -2.78 1.88
C GLN A 100 -14.68 -3.90 2.90
N PHE A 101 -13.51 -3.86 3.54
CA PHE A 101 -13.03 -4.86 4.50
C PHE A 101 -12.57 -4.17 5.81
N PRO A 102 -13.50 -3.63 6.62
CA PRO A 102 -13.17 -2.86 7.83
C PRO A 102 -12.42 -3.65 8.92
N GLY A 103 -12.46 -4.98 8.85
CA GLY A 103 -11.74 -5.87 9.78
C GLY A 103 -10.27 -6.09 9.42
N THR A 104 -9.81 -5.63 8.25
CA THR A 104 -8.43 -5.81 7.80
C THR A 104 -7.45 -5.14 8.76
N GLU A 105 -6.37 -5.85 9.08
CA GLU A 105 -5.23 -5.31 9.81
C GLU A 105 -4.24 -4.72 8.80
N VAL A 106 -3.69 -3.53 9.04
CA VAL A 106 -2.57 -2.98 8.27
C VAL A 106 -1.36 -2.91 9.18
N ARG A 107 -0.27 -3.48 8.68
CA ARG A 107 1.04 -3.43 9.29
C ARG A 107 1.95 -2.65 8.38
N HIS A 108 2.29 -1.46 8.82
CA HIS A 108 3.11 -0.51 8.10
C HIS A 108 4.54 -0.56 8.64
N LEU A 109 5.45 -1.08 7.82
CA LEU A 109 6.89 -1.02 8.04
C LEU A 109 7.43 0.24 7.37
N CYS A 110 7.90 1.19 8.18
CA CYS A 110 8.40 2.49 7.76
C CYS A 110 9.73 2.78 8.46
N GLN A 111 10.66 3.45 7.79
CA GLN A 111 11.99 3.69 8.35
C GLN A 111 12.07 5.04 9.09
N PRO A 112 13.05 5.21 10.00
CA PRO A 112 13.50 6.54 10.38
C PRO A 112 13.96 7.31 9.12
N PRO A 113 13.69 8.61 9.02
CA PRO A 113 13.21 9.48 10.10
C PRO A 113 11.69 9.58 10.24
N LYS A 114 10.89 9.03 9.30
CA LYS A 114 9.43 9.17 9.33
C LYS A 114 8.79 8.33 10.44
N MET A 115 9.40 7.20 10.80
CA MET A 115 9.00 6.37 11.93
C MET A 115 10.12 6.25 12.96
N THR A 116 9.93 6.83 14.15
CA THR A 116 10.90 6.76 15.26
C THR A 116 10.37 6.02 16.49
N ALA A 117 9.10 5.62 16.47
CA ALA A 117 8.46 4.85 17.53
C ALA A 117 7.34 3.99 16.95
N GLU A 118 7.04 2.88 17.61
CA GLU A 118 5.88 2.06 17.26
C GLU A 118 4.57 2.81 17.52
N VAL A 119 3.62 2.69 16.60
CA VAL A 119 2.29 3.31 16.65
C VAL A 119 1.23 2.23 16.52
N ARG A 120 0.43 2.04 17.58
CA ARG A 120 -0.74 1.14 17.58
C ARG A 120 -2.03 1.96 17.64
N ARG A 121 -2.88 1.83 16.63
CA ARG A 121 -4.16 2.55 16.48
C ARG A 121 -5.22 1.63 15.89
N ALA A 122 -6.47 2.10 15.87
CA ALA A 122 -7.53 1.53 15.04
C ALA A 122 -7.87 2.51 13.91
N TYR A 123 -8.60 2.03 12.89
CA TYR A 123 -9.14 2.88 11.83
C TYR A 123 -10.51 3.40 12.23
N SER A 124 -10.82 4.65 11.88
CA SER A 124 -12.18 5.15 11.84
C SER A 124 -12.57 5.38 10.38
N LEU A 125 -13.62 4.69 9.93
CA LEU A 125 -14.19 4.91 8.60
C LEU A 125 -15.12 6.12 8.67
N GLY A 126 -14.78 7.17 7.93
CA GLY A 126 -15.49 8.45 7.96
C GLY A 126 -15.78 9.00 6.57
N LEU A 127 -16.62 10.03 6.52
CA LEU A 127 -16.94 10.73 5.29
C LEU A 127 -16.48 12.18 5.35
N VAL A 128 -15.65 12.59 4.40
CA VAL A 128 -15.22 13.99 4.25
C VAL A 128 -15.98 14.65 3.10
N ALA A 129 -16.19 15.96 3.19
CA ALA A 129 -16.74 16.70 2.05
C ALA A 129 -15.77 16.65 0.87
N ASP A 130 -16.30 16.55 -0.35
CA ASP A 130 -15.49 16.78 -1.54
C ASP A 130 -15.29 18.29 -1.71
N THR A 131 -14.05 18.74 -1.54
CA THR A 131 -13.70 20.17 -1.60
C THR A 131 -13.21 20.59 -2.99
N LEU A 132 -13.17 19.68 -3.97
CA LEU A 132 -12.58 19.93 -5.28
C LEU A 132 -13.60 19.82 -6.41
N LEU A 133 -14.40 18.75 -6.46
CA LEU A 133 -15.29 18.46 -7.58
C LEU A 133 -16.76 18.75 -7.26
N ASP A 134 -17.26 18.26 -6.13
CA ASP A 134 -18.66 18.44 -5.72
C ASP A 134 -18.81 18.73 -4.21
N PRO A 135 -18.99 20.00 -3.80
CA PRO A 135 -19.12 20.39 -2.38
C PRO A 135 -20.24 19.73 -1.58
N VAL A 136 -21.27 19.17 -2.23
CA VAL A 136 -22.36 18.46 -1.53
C VAL A 136 -22.12 16.96 -1.43
N ALA A 137 -21.19 16.43 -2.23
CA ALA A 137 -20.82 15.02 -2.18
C ALA A 137 -19.89 14.71 -1.00
N ARG A 138 -19.86 13.41 -0.66
CA ARG A 138 -19.06 12.87 0.45
C ARG A 138 -18.12 11.81 -0.09
N ARG A 139 -16.85 11.88 0.33
CA ARG A 139 -15.79 10.94 -0.04
C ARG A 139 -15.44 10.04 1.14
N PRO A 140 -15.11 8.75 0.90
CA PRO A 140 -14.63 7.87 1.95
C PRO A 140 -13.30 8.40 2.50
N ALA A 141 -13.14 8.30 3.80
CA ALA A 141 -11.93 8.66 4.52
C ALA A 141 -11.62 7.57 5.55
N VAL A 142 -10.33 7.45 5.87
CA VAL A 142 -9.82 6.57 6.93
C VAL A 142 -8.93 7.41 7.84
N ASP A 143 -9.33 7.54 9.09
CA ASP A 143 -8.54 8.20 10.12
C ASP A 143 -7.94 7.17 11.08
N LEU A 144 -6.78 7.48 11.66
CA LEU A 144 -6.20 6.69 12.75
C LEU A 144 -6.66 7.24 14.09
N VAL A 145 -7.30 6.40 14.90
CA VAL A 145 -7.88 6.75 16.20
C VAL A 145 -7.35 5.84 17.30
N ASP A 146 -7.64 6.18 18.55
CA ASP A 146 -7.37 5.28 19.68
C ASP A 146 -8.10 3.95 19.53
N ALA A 147 -7.45 2.85 19.92
CA ALA A 147 -7.90 1.49 19.65
C ALA A 147 -9.32 1.18 20.17
N ALA A 148 -9.76 1.85 21.24
CA ALA A 148 -11.09 1.67 21.81
C ALA A 148 -12.24 2.21 20.94
N GLY A 149 -11.94 3.05 19.94
CA GLY A 149 -12.95 3.78 19.16
C GLY A 149 -13.02 3.45 17.67
N GLY A 150 -12.25 2.49 17.16
CA GLY A 150 -12.13 2.22 15.73
C GLY A 150 -12.45 0.78 15.29
N SER A 151 -12.60 0.60 13.99
CA SER A 151 -12.60 -0.68 13.27
C SER A 151 -11.19 -1.12 12.90
N GLY A 152 -10.95 -2.42 12.79
CA GLY A 152 -9.67 -2.97 12.34
C GLY A 152 -8.49 -2.60 13.25
N LYS A 153 -7.27 -2.82 12.77
CA LYS A 153 -6.04 -2.56 13.54
C LYS A 153 -4.95 -1.98 12.65
N TYR A 154 -4.26 -0.96 13.15
CA TYR A 154 -3.09 -0.35 12.53
C TYR A 154 -1.87 -0.52 13.44
N LEU A 155 -0.80 -1.07 12.87
CA LEU A 155 0.52 -1.10 13.47
C LEU A 155 1.49 -0.38 12.52
N GLY A 156 2.02 0.78 12.92
CA GLY A 156 3.16 1.41 12.28
C GLY A 156 4.43 1.13 13.09
N THR A 157 5.50 0.66 12.46
CA THR A 157 6.76 0.37 13.15
C THR A 157 7.94 0.42 12.19
N TYR A 158 9.15 0.62 12.72
CA TYR A 158 10.41 0.42 12.01
C TYR A 158 11.05 -0.93 12.33
N ASP A 159 10.48 -1.69 13.26
CA ASP A 159 10.98 -3.00 13.69
C ASP A 159 10.28 -4.14 12.94
N ALA A 160 11.05 -4.85 12.11
CA ALA A 160 10.57 -5.96 11.31
C ALA A 160 10.03 -7.14 12.15
N GLN A 161 10.53 -7.31 13.38
CA GLN A 161 10.03 -8.35 14.28
C GLN A 161 8.62 -8.02 14.75
N SER A 162 8.39 -6.81 15.25
CA SER A 162 7.06 -6.34 15.63
C SER A 162 6.10 -6.32 14.44
N TRP A 163 6.59 -5.96 13.26
CA TRP A 163 5.82 -5.97 12.01
C TRP A 163 5.29 -7.35 11.62
N THR A 164 5.99 -8.44 11.98
CA THR A 164 5.63 -9.81 11.58
C THR A 164 5.04 -10.66 12.70
N ASP A 165 4.93 -10.13 13.91
CA ASP A 165 4.50 -10.89 15.09
C ASP A 165 3.01 -11.28 15.07
N GLY A 166 2.67 -12.54 15.31
CA GLY A 166 1.28 -12.98 15.49
C GLY A 166 0.40 -13.02 14.24
N ILE A 167 0.97 -13.09 13.03
CA ILE A 167 0.21 -13.24 11.74
C ILE A 167 0.38 -14.62 11.08
N GLU A 168 0.94 -15.61 11.80
CA GLU A 168 1.12 -16.97 11.30
C GLU A 168 -0.21 -17.54 10.78
N GLY A 169 -0.21 -18.03 9.53
CA GLY A 169 -1.38 -18.61 8.86
C GLY A 169 -2.46 -17.63 8.41
N LEU A 170 -2.30 -16.32 8.62
CA LEU A 170 -3.20 -15.30 8.04
C LEU A 170 -2.88 -15.06 6.56
N SER A 171 -3.88 -14.69 5.77
CA SER A 171 -3.68 -14.26 4.38
C SER A 171 -3.04 -12.87 4.37
N ALA A 172 -1.89 -12.73 3.71
CA ALA A 172 -1.15 -11.47 3.62
C ALA A 172 -1.16 -10.91 2.19
N LEU A 173 -1.59 -9.66 2.05
CA LEU A 173 -1.39 -8.85 0.85
C LEU A 173 -0.19 -7.95 1.10
N VAL A 174 0.89 -8.15 0.35
CA VAL A 174 2.15 -7.41 0.54
C VAL A 174 2.20 -6.25 -0.43
N HIS A 175 2.48 -5.06 0.09
CA HIS A 175 2.81 -3.86 -0.67
C HIS A 175 4.25 -3.45 -0.35
N ILE A 176 5.03 -3.14 -1.39
CA ILE A 176 6.39 -2.63 -1.27
C ILE A 176 6.54 -1.42 -2.18
N ASP A 177 6.50 -0.23 -1.59
CA ASP A 177 7.03 0.96 -2.23
C ASP A 177 8.57 0.92 -2.11
N MET A 178 9.27 1.11 -3.23
CA MET A 178 10.73 1.17 -3.22
C MET A 178 11.28 2.38 -2.47
N ASP A 179 10.49 3.43 -2.24
CA ASP A 179 10.90 4.59 -1.46
C ASP A 179 11.25 4.23 0.00
N TYR A 180 10.71 3.12 0.52
CA TYR A 180 11.11 2.53 1.79
C TYR A 180 12.63 2.24 1.86
N PHE A 181 13.26 1.88 0.74
CA PHE A 181 14.69 1.57 0.70
C PHE A 181 15.55 2.81 0.48
N ASN A 182 15.06 3.80 -0.27
CA ASN A 182 15.72 5.08 -0.48
C ASN A 182 14.67 6.13 -0.86
N ASN A 183 14.52 7.16 -0.05
CA ASN A 183 13.62 8.26 -0.33
C ASN A 183 14.41 9.56 -0.42
N ARG A 184 15.48 9.56 -1.23
CA ARG A 184 16.36 10.70 -1.44
C ARG A 184 15.54 11.93 -1.82
N TYR A 185 14.61 11.78 -2.77
CA TYR A 185 13.88 12.91 -3.32
C TYR A 185 12.69 13.30 -2.44
N ASP A 186 11.93 12.34 -1.90
CA ASP A 186 10.71 12.58 -1.12
C ASP A 186 9.78 13.64 -1.75
N GLY A 187 9.63 13.56 -3.08
CA GLY A 187 8.82 14.48 -3.87
C GLY A 187 9.42 15.88 -4.06
N ASP A 188 10.66 16.13 -3.65
CA ASP A 188 11.29 17.46 -3.65
C ASP A 188 12.64 17.50 -4.41
N SER A 189 12.73 18.43 -5.35
CA SER A 189 13.97 18.70 -6.09
C SER A 189 15.09 19.34 -5.25
N ALA A 190 14.74 20.00 -4.13
CA ALA A 190 15.69 20.60 -3.18
C ALA A 190 16.18 19.60 -2.11
N TRP A 191 16.17 18.30 -2.44
CA TRP A 191 16.48 17.22 -1.51
C TRP A 191 17.85 17.31 -0.82
N THR A 192 18.82 17.98 -1.42
CA THR A 192 20.16 18.17 -0.84
C THR A 192 20.14 19.03 0.43
N GLU A 193 19.11 19.84 0.63
CA GLU A 193 18.94 20.73 1.79
C GLU A 193 18.22 20.05 2.96
N ARG A 194 17.64 18.86 2.75
CA ARG A 194 16.89 18.15 3.79
C ARG A 194 17.80 17.41 4.77
N SER A 195 17.43 17.50 6.04
CA SER A 195 18.02 16.70 7.12
C SER A 195 16.97 16.41 8.19
N PRO A 196 16.82 15.15 8.63
CA PRO A 196 17.45 13.92 8.10
C PRO A 196 16.94 13.52 6.70
N ARG A 197 17.73 12.72 5.98
CA ARG A 197 17.40 12.18 4.64
C ARG A 197 17.60 10.66 4.60
N LEU A 198 16.76 9.95 3.86
CA LEU A 198 16.91 8.52 3.59
C LEU A 198 17.62 8.34 2.23
N ASP A 199 18.94 8.42 2.23
CA ASP A 199 19.77 8.29 1.02
C ASP A 199 20.92 7.27 1.24
N PRO A 200 20.60 5.98 1.46
CA PRO A 200 21.61 4.93 1.60
C PRO A 200 22.22 4.57 0.23
N ASP A 201 23.40 3.96 0.28
CA ASP A 201 24.00 3.34 -0.90
C ASP A 201 23.33 2.00 -1.27
N LEU A 202 23.70 1.47 -2.45
CA LEU A 202 23.12 0.23 -2.98
C LEU A 202 23.35 -0.98 -2.07
N HIS A 203 24.49 -1.05 -1.38
CA HIS A 203 24.79 -2.18 -0.50
C HIS A 203 23.88 -2.18 0.72
N ALA A 204 23.68 -1.02 1.34
CA ALA A 204 22.75 -0.86 2.45
C ALA A 204 21.30 -1.18 2.03
N MET A 205 20.88 -0.80 0.82
CA MET A 205 19.58 -1.19 0.29
C MET A 205 19.43 -2.71 0.11
N TYR A 206 20.45 -3.41 -0.38
CA TYR A 206 20.41 -4.87 -0.47
C TYR A 206 20.29 -5.55 0.89
N ILE A 207 20.99 -5.06 1.91
CA ILE A 207 20.82 -5.57 3.29
C ILE A 207 19.36 -5.38 3.74
N LYS A 208 18.76 -4.23 3.45
CA LYS A 208 17.36 -3.96 3.82
C LYS A 208 16.36 -4.84 3.07
N VAL A 209 16.60 -5.14 1.79
CA VAL A 209 15.81 -6.13 1.04
C VAL A 209 15.89 -7.50 1.71
N ASP A 210 17.08 -7.94 2.09
CA ASP A 210 17.29 -9.24 2.72
C ASP A 210 16.63 -9.34 4.09
N GLU A 211 16.72 -8.27 4.90
CA GLU A 211 16.01 -8.15 6.18
C GLU A 211 14.50 -8.24 6.01
N LEU A 212 13.95 -7.51 5.03
CA LEU A 212 12.53 -7.52 4.70
C LEU A 212 12.05 -8.93 4.32
N VAL A 213 12.72 -9.57 3.37
CA VAL A 213 12.30 -10.90 2.88
C VAL A 213 12.46 -11.96 3.97
N LYS A 214 13.52 -11.88 4.78
CA LYS A 214 13.68 -12.75 5.95
C LYS A 214 12.55 -12.59 6.96
N ALA A 215 12.11 -11.35 7.22
CA ALA A 215 10.98 -11.09 8.11
C ALA A 215 9.68 -11.67 7.53
N LEU A 216 9.40 -11.44 6.24
CA LEU A 216 8.25 -12.03 5.54
C LEU A 216 8.26 -13.56 5.65
N ALA A 217 9.38 -14.22 5.37
CA ALA A 217 9.53 -15.67 5.51
C ALA A 217 9.25 -16.15 6.94
N SER A 218 9.79 -15.43 7.93
CA SER A 218 9.69 -15.79 9.35
C SER A 218 8.29 -15.57 9.92
N SER A 219 7.49 -14.69 9.30
CA SER A 219 6.10 -14.43 9.70
C SER A 219 5.19 -15.64 9.56
N LYS A 220 5.53 -16.55 8.63
CA LYS A 220 4.70 -17.70 8.21
C LYS A 220 3.25 -17.32 7.86
N ALA A 221 3.02 -16.07 7.47
CA ALA A 221 1.77 -15.68 6.84
C ALA A 221 1.68 -16.32 5.46
N ILE A 222 0.46 -16.53 4.98
CA ILE A 222 0.21 -17.01 3.62
C ILE A 222 0.25 -15.79 2.71
N ILE A 223 1.38 -15.57 2.00
CA ILE A 223 1.51 -14.45 1.07
C ILE A 223 0.66 -14.74 -0.17
N GLU A 224 -0.42 -14.00 -0.31
CA GLU A 224 -1.42 -14.23 -1.37
C GLU A 224 -1.08 -13.49 -2.66
N ASP A 225 -0.51 -12.29 -2.55
CA ASP A 225 -0.15 -11.42 -3.67
C ASP A 225 0.87 -10.35 -3.18
N VAL A 226 1.77 -9.94 -4.07
CA VAL A 226 2.79 -8.92 -3.81
C VAL A 226 2.69 -7.82 -4.86
N ALA A 227 2.59 -6.57 -4.44
CA ALA A 227 2.66 -5.40 -5.29
C ALA A 227 3.94 -4.60 -4.98
N ILE A 228 4.70 -4.28 -6.02
CA ILE A 228 5.92 -3.46 -5.94
C ILE A 228 5.70 -2.17 -6.73
N ALA A 229 6.00 -1.02 -6.14
CA ALA A 229 5.94 0.28 -6.79
C ALA A 229 7.33 0.94 -6.86
N TYR A 230 7.70 1.46 -8.02
CA TYR A 230 9.01 2.12 -8.24
C TYR A 230 9.04 3.58 -7.78
N SER A 231 7.89 4.17 -7.50
CA SER A 231 7.67 5.54 -7.00
C SER A 231 8.59 6.62 -7.62
N PRO A 232 8.44 6.91 -8.93
CA PRO A 232 9.11 8.01 -9.60
C PRO A 232 8.90 9.34 -8.86
N GLY A 233 10.00 10.05 -8.62
CA GLY A 233 10.00 11.28 -7.83
C GLY A 233 10.26 11.07 -6.33
N PHE A 234 10.30 9.82 -5.87
CA PHE A 234 10.66 9.42 -4.51
C PHE A 234 11.92 8.54 -4.52
N PHE A 235 11.83 7.35 -5.12
CA PHE A 235 12.92 6.38 -5.22
C PHE A 235 13.83 6.63 -6.44
N PRO A 236 15.17 6.67 -6.29
CA PRO A 236 16.07 7.02 -7.39
C PRO A 236 16.09 6.01 -8.54
N GLY A 237 15.94 6.53 -9.78
CA GLY A 237 15.86 5.75 -11.01
C GLY A 237 17.08 4.88 -11.29
N GLU A 238 18.27 5.32 -10.86
CA GLU A 238 19.51 4.56 -10.97
C GLU A 238 19.51 3.26 -10.13
N TYR A 239 18.58 3.11 -9.18
CA TYR A 239 18.45 1.94 -8.31
C TYR A 239 17.27 1.03 -8.65
N TRP A 240 16.41 1.40 -9.61
CA TRP A 240 15.22 0.62 -9.98
C TRP A 240 15.55 -0.82 -10.37
N GLU A 241 16.36 -1.01 -11.41
CA GLU A 241 16.76 -2.34 -11.88
C GLU A 241 17.53 -3.16 -10.83
N PRO A 242 18.63 -2.66 -10.21
CA PRO A 242 19.41 -3.49 -9.29
C PRO A 242 18.62 -3.91 -8.03
N VAL A 243 17.79 -3.03 -7.47
CA VAL A 243 16.99 -3.36 -6.28
C VAL A 243 15.80 -4.26 -6.61
N ASP A 244 15.10 -4.05 -7.75
CA ASP A 244 14.02 -4.95 -8.20
C ASP A 244 14.55 -6.36 -8.46
N LEU A 245 15.70 -6.50 -9.12
CA LEU A 245 16.32 -7.81 -9.35
C LEU A 245 16.66 -8.53 -8.04
N ARG A 246 17.23 -7.83 -7.05
CA ARG A 246 17.53 -8.40 -5.73
C ARG A 246 16.25 -8.81 -5.01
N LEU A 247 15.26 -7.92 -4.97
CA LEU A 247 13.98 -8.15 -4.29
C LEU A 247 13.24 -9.34 -4.87
N ARG A 248 13.13 -9.42 -6.21
CA ARG A 248 12.50 -10.56 -6.90
C ARG A 248 13.23 -11.88 -6.65
N ALA A 249 14.56 -11.87 -6.72
CA ALA A 249 15.35 -13.07 -6.47
C ALA A 249 15.13 -13.64 -5.06
N GLU A 250 15.01 -12.78 -4.04
CA GLU A 250 14.75 -13.22 -2.67
C GLU A 250 13.27 -13.56 -2.44
N LEU A 251 12.31 -12.80 -3.00
CA LEU A 251 10.88 -13.11 -2.93
C LEU A 251 10.55 -14.48 -3.56
N ALA A 252 11.19 -14.82 -4.68
CA ALA A 252 11.01 -16.11 -5.34
C ALA A 252 11.39 -17.33 -4.47
N ARG A 253 12.06 -17.13 -3.33
CA ARG A 253 12.43 -18.20 -2.38
C ARG A 253 11.35 -18.47 -1.35
N ILE A 254 10.37 -17.58 -1.20
CA ILE A 254 9.36 -17.62 -0.13
C ILE A 254 7.92 -17.65 -0.65
N LEU A 255 7.74 -17.42 -1.96
CA LEU A 255 6.48 -17.55 -2.70
C LEU A 255 6.38 -18.94 -3.34
#